data_AF-A0A0F2Q1G1-F1
#
_entry.id   AF-A0A0F2Q1G1-F1
#
_cell.length_a   1.000
_cell.length_b   1.000
_cell.length_c   1.000
_cell.angle_alpha   90.00
_cell.angle_beta   90.00
_cell.angle_gamma   90.00
#
_symmetry.space_group_name_H-M   'P 1'
#
loop_
_entity.id
_entity.type
_entity.pdbx_description
1 polymer ?
#
loop_
_entity_poly.entity_id
_entity_poly.type
_entity_poly.pdbx_seq_one_letter_code
_entity_poly.pdbx_strand_id
1 'polypeptide(L)'
;MKRLWPGRLLCALTAGLFVYMAAVEVPAISALLGGMKLPDQLPLGYNEAGARALHTAFSNDLAVAQEQERQSAASAYQALHAGSDLIFPPLLTASLGFCAFAALYARGKHAETPLMVRVGLGLVLALAFTYLGCDFVENAVADAIFGPNALRVAFNEQLVFVLRVLTISKFTSVAIAFGLIAALWISCWRSRSEQPAADG
;
A
#
# COMPACT_ATOMS: atom_id res chain seq x y z
N MET A 1 4.02 5.86 -28.79
CA MET A 1 3.94 6.15 -27.34
C MET A 1 2.58 6.66 -26.86
N LYS A 2 1.72 7.22 -27.72
CA LYS A 2 0.36 7.71 -27.36
C LYS A 2 -0.65 6.63 -26.88
N ARG A 3 -0.35 5.33 -26.84
CA ARG A 3 -1.33 4.29 -26.43
C ARG A 3 -1.27 3.89 -24.95
N LEU A 4 -0.16 4.19 -24.26
CA LEU A 4 0.04 3.84 -22.84
C LEU A 4 -0.15 5.03 -21.88
N TRP A 5 -0.54 6.19 -22.42
CA TRP A 5 -0.69 7.42 -21.63
C TRP A 5 -1.66 7.29 -20.45
N PRO A 6 -2.82 6.60 -20.55
CA PRO A 6 -3.77 6.56 -19.44
C PRO A 6 -3.18 5.81 -18.25
N GLY A 7 -2.48 4.70 -18.49
CA GLY A 7 -1.84 3.94 -17.41
C GLY A 7 -0.62 4.62 -16.81
N ARG A 8 0.11 5.44 -17.59
CA ARG A 8 1.17 6.30 -17.04
C ARG A 8 0.60 7.40 -16.14
N LEU A 9 -0.52 8.00 -16.55
CA LEU A 9 -1.24 8.96 -15.72
C LEU A 9 -1.73 8.30 -14.44
N LEU A 10 -2.30 7.09 -14.51
CA LEU A 10 -2.68 6.30 -13.34
C LEU A 10 -1.49 6.14 -12.38
N CYS A 11 -0.33 5.66 -12.86
CA CYS A 11 0.86 5.50 -12.03
C CYS A 11 1.33 6.82 -11.40
N ALA A 12 1.28 7.92 -12.16
CA ALA A 12 1.66 9.24 -11.66
C ALA A 12 0.70 9.75 -10.58
N LEU A 13 -0.61 9.54 -10.75
CA LEU A 13 -1.61 9.87 -9.74
C LEU A 13 -1.45 9.02 -8.48
N THR A 14 -1.22 7.71 -8.63
CA THR A 14 -0.91 6.82 -7.50
C THR A 14 0.32 7.28 -6.74
N ALA A 15 1.41 7.62 -7.44
CA ALA A 15 2.63 8.12 -6.82
C ALA A 15 2.41 9.47 -6.12
N GLY A 16 1.65 10.39 -6.75
CA GLY A 16 1.29 11.67 -6.16
C GLY A 16 0.49 11.52 -4.86
N LEU A 17 -0.51 10.62 -4.87
CA LEU A 17 -1.30 10.31 -3.68
C LEU A 17 -0.45 9.69 -2.58
N PHE A 18 0.42 8.73 -2.91
CA PHE A 18 1.37 8.15 -1.95
C PHE A 18 2.23 9.22 -1.28
N VAL A 19 2.81 10.13 -2.08
CA VAL A 19 3.66 11.21 -1.56
C VAL A 19 2.85 12.14 -0.66
N TYR A 20 1.63 12.50 -1.06
CA TYR A 20 0.74 13.32 -0.25
C TYR A 20 0.43 12.67 1.11
N MET A 21 0.03 11.39 1.11
CA MET A 21 -0.23 10.64 2.34
C MET A 21 1.01 10.58 3.24
N ALA A 22 2.16 10.22 2.67
CA ALA A 22 3.41 10.02 3.41
C ALA A 22 4.05 11.32 3.93
N ALA A 23 3.86 12.44 3.23
CA ALA A 23 4.49 13.72 3.56
C ALA A 23 3.57 14.73 4.26
N VAL A 24 2.25 14.55 4.15
CA VAL A 24 1.26 15.50 4.68
C VAL A 24 0.37 14.84 5.73
N GLU A 25 -0.44 13.84 5.34
CA GLU A 25 -1.48 13.30 6.22
C GLU A 25 -0.90 12.50 7.38
N VAL A 26 -0.03 11.53 7.09
CA VAL A 26 0.57 10.66 8.10
C VAL A 26 1.45 11.44 9.09
N PRO A 27 2.34 12.36 8.66
CA PRO A 27 3.11 13.19 9.59
C PRO A 27 2.25 14.10 10.47
N ALA A 28 1.15 14.64 9.94
CA ALA A 28 0.24 15.48 10.73
C ALA A 28 -0.42 14.69 11.87
N ILE A 29 -0.86 13.47 11.61
CA ILE A 29 -1.42 12.58 12.65
C ILE A 29 -0.31 12.16 13.63
N SER A 30 0.85 11.77 13.13
CA SER A 30 2.00 11.38 13.94
C SER A 30 2.43 12.49 14.91
N ALA A 31 2.37 13.76 14.48
CA ALA A 31 2.70 14.90 15.33
C ALA A 31 1.76 15.01 16.55
N LEU A 32 0.47 14.72 16.39
CA LEU A 32 -0.49 14.70 17.51
C LEU A 32 -0.19 13.59 18.53
N LEU A 33 0.48 12.51 18.07
CA LEU A 33 0.86 11.36 18.88
C LEU A 33 2.31 11.45 19.39
N GLY A 34 2.89 12.65 19.45
CA GLY A 34 4.26 12.86 19.92
C GLY A 34 5.33 12.29 18.98
N GLY A 35 5.04 12.20 17.68
CA GLY A 35 5.94 11.67 16.65
C GLY A 35 5.97 10.15 16.58
N MET A 36 5.03 9.46 17.24
CA MET A 36 4.90 8.02 17.08
C MET A 36 4.46 7.65 15.67
N LYS A 37 5.02 6.56 15.17
CA LYS A 37 4.70 6.05 13.84
C LYS A 37 3.29 5.46 13.81
N LEU A 38 2.63 5.56 12.67
CA LEU A 38 1.38 4.84 12.42
C LEU A 38 1.68 3.40 11.98
N PRO A 39 0.72 2.46 12.08
CA PRO A 39 0.87 1.09 11.60
C PRO A 39 1.46 1.00 10.19
N ASP A 40 1.00 1.84 9.26
CA ASP A 40 1.45 1.88 7.86
C ASP A 40 2.89 2.33 7.66
N GLN A 41 3.52 2.90 8.69
CA GLN A 41 4.92 3.31 8.62
C GLN A 41 5.88 2.23 9.13
N LEU A 42 5.36 1.08 9.56
CA LEU A 42 6.13 -0.04 10.09
C LEU A 42 5.89 -1.30 9.25
N PRO A 43 6.80 -1.62 8.31
CA PRO A 43 6.63 -2.78 7.43
C PRO A 43 6.46 -4.13 8.13
N LEU A 44 6.94 -4.24 9.37
CA LEU A 44 6.85 -5.45 10.20
C LEU A 44 5.69 -5.41 11.23
N GLY A 45 4.87 -4.35 11.17
CA GLY A 45 3.81 -4.05 12.12
C GLY A 45 4.32 -3.73 13.52
N TYR A 46 3.38 -3.38 14.40
CA TYR A 46 3.63 -3.23 15.82
C TYR A 46 3.69 -4.59 16.52
N ASN A 47 4.55 -4.71 17.54
CA ASN A 47 4.38 -5.73 18.57
C ASN A 47 3.35 -5.26 19.61
N GLU A 48 2.96 -6.13 20.54
CA GLU A 48 1.94 -5.81 21.54
C GLU A 48 2.29 -4.59 22.39
N ALA A 49 3.54 -4.50 22.86
CA ALA A 49 3.99 -3.36 23.67
C ALA A 49 3.89 -2.03 22.90
N GLY A 50 4.31 -2.01 21.62
CA GLY A 50 4.23 -0.82 20.79
C GLY A 50 2.79 -0.46 20.39
N ALA A 51 1.95 -1.46 20.10
CA ALA A 51 0.53 -1.24 19.84
C ALA A 51 -0.20 -0.69 21.07
N ARG A 52 0.16 -1.16 22.28
CA ARG A 52 -0.37 -0.63 23.53
C ARG A 52 0.07 0.80 23.78
N ALA A 53 1.35 1.11 23.56
CA ALA A 53 1.86 2.48 23.68
C ALA A 53 1.17 3.43 22.71
N LEU A 54 0.96 2.99 21.46
CA LEU A 54 0.23 3.74 20.45
C LEU A 54 -1.24 3.96 20.86
N HIS A 55 -1.92 2.91 21.33
CA HIS A 55 -3.30 3.00 21.84
C HIS A 55 -3.39 4.01 22.99
N THR A 56 -2.47 3.97 23.95
CA THR A 56 -2.44 4.93 25.06
C THR A 56 -2.28 6.37 24.56
N ALA A 57 -1.42 6.64 23.58
CA ALA A 57 -1.29 8.00 23.06
C ALA A 57 -2.54 8.46 22.30
N PHE A 58 -3.17 7.57 21.53
CA PHE A 58 -4.45 7.87 20.89
C PHE A 58 -5.54 8.17 21.93
N SER A 59 -5.63 7.39 23.02
CA SER A 59 -6.57 7.65 24.11
C SER A 59 -6.29 9.00 24.80
N ASN A 60 -5.02 9.31 25.06
CA ASN A 60 -4.62 10.57 25.69
C ASN A 60 -4.94 11.78 24.79
N ASP A 61 -4.59 11.71 23.50
CA ASP A 61 -4.90 12.77 22.55
C ASP A 61 -6.41 12.95 22.38
N LEU A 62 -7.19 11.86 22.36
CA LEU A 62 -8.65 11.92 22.27
C LEU A 62 -9.26 12.69 23.45
N ALA A 63 -8.80 12.44 24.67
CA ALA A 63 -9.29 13.16 25.86
C ALA A 63 -8.96 14.66 25.78
N VAL A 64 -7.71 15.00 25.45
CA VAL A 64 -7.27 16.39 25.27
C VAL A 64 -8.03 17.09 24.14
N ALA A 65 -8.27 16.39 23.04
CA ALA A 65 -8.98 16.93 21.88
C ALA A 65 -10.44 17.26 22.20
N GLN A 66 -11.09 16.44 23.03
CA GLN A 66 -12.46 16.67 23.49
C GLN A 66 -12.56 17.91 24.38
N GLU A 67 -11.62 18.11 25.30
CA GLU A 67 -11.57 19.30 26.15
C GLU A 67 -11.29 20.58 25.34
N GLN A 68 -10.53 20.47 24.27
CA GLN A 68 -10.13 21.60 23.41
C GLN A 68 -11.05 21.81 22.19
N GLU A 69 -12.13 21.03 22.07
CA GLU A 69 -13.05 21.06 20.91
C GLU A 69 -12.34 20.97 19.54
N ARG A 70 -11.23 20.24 19.47
CA ARG A 70 -10.46 20.01 18.23
C ARG A 70 -10.64 18.59 17.70
N GLN A 71 -10.20 18.37 16.47
CA GLN A 71 -10.09 17.01 15.92
C GLN A 71 -8.99 16.23 16.66
N SER A 72 -9.31 14.99 17.05
CA SER A 72 -8.34 14.06 17.64
C SER A 72 -7.54 13.33 16.57
N ALA A 73 -6.36 12.82 16.95
CA ALA A 73 -5.55 11.93 16.14
C ALA A 73 -6.34 10.67 15.74
N ALA A 74 -7.14 10.11 16.64
CA ALA A 74 -7.97 8.93 16.36
C ALA A 74 -9.02 9.22 15.27
N SER A 75 -9.67 10.39 15.34
CA SER A 75 -10.63 10.84 14.33
C SER A 75 -9.94 11.17 13.00
N ALA A 76 -8.75 11.75 13.03
CA ALA A 76 -7.97 12.03 11.83
C ALA A 76 -7.46 10.73 11.17
N TYR A 77 -7.03 9.75 11.97
CA TYR A 77 -6.60 8.43 11.49
C TYR A 77 -7.75 7.65 10.86
N GLN A 78 -8.92 7.63 11.50
CA GLN A 78 -10.12 7.05 10.89
C GLN A 78 -10.54 7.78 9.59
N ALA A 79 -10.40 9.11 9.54
CA ALA A 79 -10.70 9.88 8.33
C ALA A 79 -9.71 9.58 7.19
N LEU A 80 -8.43 9.32 7.50
CA LEU A 80 -7.44 8.85 6.53
C LEU A 80 -7.89 7.53 5.88
N HIS A 81 -8.30 6.56 6.70
CA HIS A 81 -8.80 5.26 6.22
C HIS A 81 -10.06 5.39 5.36
N ALA A 82 -10.95 6.33 5.67
CA ALA A 82 -12.15 6.60 4.87
C ALA A 82 -11.88 7.47 3.63
N GLY A 83 -10.70 8.07 3.52
CA GLY A 83 -10.31 9.02 2.48
C GLY A 83 -9.20 8.46 1.59
N SER A 84 -8.00 9.01 1.73
CA SER A 84 -6.86 8.65 0.88
C SER A 84 -6.50 7.17 0.95
N ASP A 85 -6.57 6.55 2.13
CA ASP A 85 -6.24 5.12 2.30
C ASP A 85 -7.33 4.19 1.76
N LEU A 86 -8.55 4.68 1.53
CA LEU A 86 -9.58 3.92 0.82
C LEU A 86 -9.26 3.85 -0.68
N ILE A 87 -8.72 4.94 -1.23
CA ILE A 87 -8.54 5.15 -2.67
C ILE A 87 -7.18 4.63 -3.13
N PHE A 88 -6.15 4.77 -2.31
CA PHE A 88 -4.78 4.43 -2.66
C PHE A 88 -4.58 2.94 -3.01
N PRO A 89 -5.07 1.97 -2.23
CA PRO A 89 -4.80 0.56 -2.50
C PRO A 89 -5.37 0.05 -3.85
N PRO A 90 -6.61 0.41 -4.25
CA PRO A 90 -7.09 0.11 -5.60
C PRO A 90 -6.23 0.75 -6.70
N LEU A 91 -5.79 2.00 -6.52
CA LEU A 91 -4.94 2.69 -7.49
C LEU A 91 -3.55 2.04 -7.60
N LEU A 92 -2.95 1.63 -6.48
CA LEU A 92 -1.68 0.92 -6.47
C LEU A 92 -1.81 -0.46 -7.14
N THR A 93 -2.87 -1.20 -6.82
CA THR A 93 -3.18 -2.50 -7.43
C THR A 93 -3.29 -2.38 -8.95
N ALA A 94 -4.05 -1.38 -9.44
CA ALA A 94 -4.20 -1.11 -10.86
C ALA A 94 -2.87 -0.66 -11.51
N SER A 95 -2.07 0.15 -10.81
CA SER A 95 -0.74 0.59 -11.25
C SER A 95 0.23 -0.58 -11.38
N LEU A 96 0.27 -1.50 -10.41
CA LEU A 96 1.10 -2.71 -10.47
C LEU A 96 0.69 -3.60 -11.65
N GLY A 97 -0.61 -3.84 -11.81
CA GLY A 97 -1.14 -4.59 -12.94
C GLY A 97 -0.80 -3.94 -14.29
N PHE A 98 -0.94 -2.61 -14.40
CA PHE A 98 -0.56 -1.86 -15.59
C PHE A 98 0.94 -1.96 -15.87
N CYS A 99 1.81 -1.80 -14.87
CA CYS A 99 3.26 -1.89 -15.03
C CYS A 99 3.69 -3.27 -15.52
N ALA A 100 3.09 -4.34 -14.99
CA ALA A 100 3.33 -5.71 -15.46
C ALA A 100 2.85 -5.90 -16.91
N PHE A 101 1.65 -5.42 -17.23
CA PHE A 101 1.11 -5.46 -18.60
C PHE A 101 1.99 -4.66 -19.58
N ALA A 102 2.45 -3.48 -19.19
CA ALA A 102 3.27 -2.60 -20.01
C ALA A 102 4.64 -3.23 -20.34
N ALA A 103 5.22 -4.01 -19.41
CA ALA A 103 6.41 -4.80 -19.68
C ALA A 103 6.20 -5.78 -20.85
N LEU A 104 5.03 -6.44 -20.89
CA LEU A 104 4.67 -7.39 -21.94
C LEU A 104 4.38 -6.70 -23.27
N TYR A 105 3.66 -5.58 -23.24
CA TYR A 105 3.36 -4.80 -24.44
C TYR A 105 4.63 -4.25 -25.11
N ALA A 106 5.71 -4.04 -24.34
CA ALA A 106 7.01 -3.70 -24.89
C ALA A 106 7.65 -4.87 -25.66
N ARG A 107 7.27 -6.13 -25.46
CA ARG A 107 7.74 -7.22 -26.34
C ARG A 107 7.00 -7.09 -27.69
N GLY A 108 7.73 -6.84 -28.79
CA GLY A 108 7.16 -6.51 -30.10
C GLY A 108 6.17 -7.55 -30.68
N LYS A 109 5.45 -7.18 -31.75
CA LYS A 109 4.26 -7.84 -32.31
C LYS A 109 4.41 -9.30 -32.82
N HIS A 110 5.58 -9.94 -32.75
CA HIS A 110 5.85 -11.15 -33.56
C HIS A 110 6.39 -12.38 -32.81
N ALA A 111 6.34 -12.42 -31.48
CA ALA A 111 6.67 -13.63 -30.72
C ALA A 111 5.53 -14.00 -29.76
N GLU A 112 5.15 -15.29 -29.73
CA GLU A 112 4.29 -15.81 -28.67
C GLU A 112 4.90 -15.50 -27.30
N THR A 113 4.12 -14.91 -26.40
CA THR A 113 4.59 -14.61 -25.04
C THR A 113 4.94 -15.93 -24.33
N PRO A 114 6.20 -16.13 -23.88
CA PRO A 114 6.62 -17.35 -23.20
C PRO A 114 5.77 -17.66 -21.97
N LEU A 115 5.54 -18.94 -21.67
CA LEU A 115 4.70 -19.39 -20.55
C LEU A 115 5.12 -18.74 -19.22
N MET A 116 6.42 -18.71 -18.92
CA MET A 116 6.96 -18.12 -17.68
C MET A 116 6.59 -16.65 -17.50
N VAL A 117 6.46 -15.92 -18.60
CA VAL A 117 6.13 -14.49 -18.61
C VAL A 117 4.63 -14.28 -18.36
N ARG A 118 3.78 -15.18 -18.86
CA ARG A 118 2.34 -15.21 -18.55
C ARG A 118 2.10 -15.58 -17.08
N VAL A 119 2.82 -16.58 -16.58
CA VAL A 119 2.79 -16.97 -15.15
C VAL A 119 3.25 -15.80 -14.27
N GLY A 120 4.33 -15.12 -14.65
CA GLY A 120 4.81 -13.93 -13.94
C GLY A 120 3.78 -12.80 -13.86
N LEU A 121 3.07 -12.51 -14.96
CA LEU A 121 1.96 -11.56 -14.94
C LEU A 121 0.83 -12.01 -13.99
N GLY A 122 0.42 -13.27 -14.09
CA GLY A 122 -0.63 -13.83 -13.22
C GLY A 122 -0.25 -13.72 -11.74
N LEU A 123 1.01 -13.98 -11.41
CA LEU A 123 1.53 -13.87 -10.05
C LEU A 123 1.57 -12.41 -9.56
N VAL A 124 1.96 -11.45 -10.41
CA VAL A 124 1.90 -10.03 -10.05
C VAL A 124 0.47 -9.60 -9.74
N LEU A 125 -0.50 -10.01 -10.58
CA LEU A 125 -1.91 -9.70 -10.34
C LEU A 125 -2.41 -10.33 -9.04
N ALA A 126 -2.10 -11.61 -8.80
CA ALA A 126 -2.46 -12.28 -7.55
C ALA A 126 -1.91 -11.53 -6.32
N LEU A 127 -0.63 -11.15 -6.33
CA LEU A 127 -0.01 -10.40 -5.24
C LEU A 127 -0.61 -9.00 -5.06
N ALA A 128 -0.92 -8.30 -6.16
CA ALA A 128 -1.55 -6.99 -6.10
C ALA A 128 -2.95 -7.06 -5.46
N PHE A 129 -3.74 -8.09 -5.78
CA PHE A 129 -5.04 -8.31 -5.12
C PHE A 129 -4.90 -8.80 -3.67
N THR A 130 -3.87 -9.60 -3.35
CA THR A 130 -3.56 -9.95 -1.97
C THR A 130 -3.21 -8.71 -1.14
N TYR A 131 -2.39 -7.81 -1.69
CA TYR A 131 -2.12 -6.51 -1.09
C TYR A 131 -3.41 -5.75 -0.81
N LEU A 132 -4.28 -5.60 -1.82
CA LEU A 132 -5.56 -4.88 -1.70
C LEU A 132 -6.44 -5.45 -0.58
N GLY A 133 -6.59 -6.77 -0.53
CA GLY A 133 -7.38 -7.44 0.49
C GLY A 133 -6.77 -7.28 1.88
N CYS A 134 -5.46 -7.43 2.01
CA CYS A 134 -4.78 -7.22 3.29
C CYS A 134 -4.95 -5.80 3.79
N ASP A 135 -4.77 -4.79 2.92
CA ASP A 135 -4.87 -3.38 3.27
C ASP A 135 -6.25 -3.00 3.80
N PHE A 136 -7.34 -3.38 3.09
CA PHE A 136 -8.69 -3.09 3.58
C PHE A 136 -9.01 -3.73 4.92
N VAL A 137 -8.61 -4.98 5.12
CA VAL A 137 -8.84 -5.68 6.39
C VAL A 137 -7.96 -5.09 7.49
N GLU A 138 -6.73 -4.70 7.15
CA GLU A 138 -5.81 -4.09 8.10
C GLU A 138 -6.30 -2.74 8.60
N ASN A 139 -6.79 -1.87 7.71
CA ASN A 139 -7.38 -0.58 8.08
C ASN A 139 -8.61 -0.77 8.98
N ALA A 140 -9.46 -1.76 8.67
CA ALA A 140 -10.63 -2.08 9.51
C ALA A 140 -10.22 -2.60 10.91
N VAL A 141 -9.17 -3.42 11.00
CA VAL A 141 -8.61 -3.88 12.27
C VAL A 141 -7.96 -2.73 13.03
N ALA A 142 -7.24 -1.85 12.34
CA ALA A 142 -6.63 -0.66 12.92
C ALA A 142 -7.70 0.27 13.51
N ASP A 143 -8.81 0.50 12.81
CA ASP A 143 -9.97 1.25 13.33
C ASP A 143 -10.63 0.57 14.54
N ALA A 144 -10.66 -0.76 14.55
CA ALA A 144 -11.20 -1.53 15.68
C ALA A 144 -10.29 -1.49 16.93
N ILE A 145 -9.04 -1.06 16.80
CA ILE A 145 -8.10 -0.88 17.93
C ILE A 145 -7.95 0.60 18.29
N PHE A 146 -7.75 1.47 17.29
CA PHE A 146 -7.32 2.86 17.47
C PHE A 146 -8.42 3.89 17.12
N GLY A 147 -9.57 3.45 16.62
CA GLY A 147 -10.68 4.34 16.27
C GLY A 147 -11.32 4.98 17.50
N PRO A 148 -11.97 6.16 17.37
CA PRO A 148 -12.53 6.91 18.50
C PRO A 148 -13.50 6.11 19.39
N ASN A 149 -14.27 5.19 18.79
CA ASN A 149 -15.19 4.32 19.52
C ASN A 149 -14.45 3.15 20.20
N ALA A 150 -13.41 2.61 19.56
CA ALA A 150 -12.60 1.52 20.10
C ALA A 150 -11.82 1.96 21.35
N LEU A 151 -11.31 3.21 21.35
CA LEU A 151 -10.56 3.77 22.48
C LEU A 151 -11.41 3.96 23.75
N ARG A 152 -12.73 3.82 23.68
CA ARG A 152 -13.64 3.87 24.84
C ARG A 152 -13.74 2.54 25.57
N VAL A 153 -13.26 1.45 24.98
CA VAL A 153 -13.22 0.13 25.59
C VAL A 153 -11.78 -0.28 25.89
N ALA A 154 -11.61 -1.39 26.60
CA ALA A 154 -10.29 -1.91 26.92
C ALA A 154 -9.54 -2.36 25.64
N PHE A 155 -8.22 -2.16 25.64
CA PHE A 155 -7.33 -2.56 24.56
C PHE A 155 -7.43 -4.06 24.26
N ASN A 156 -7.68 -4.41 23.00
CA ASN A 156 -7.80 -5.80 22.56
C ASN A 156 -6.47 -6.33 21.98
N GLU A 157 -5.73 -7.06 22.81
CA GLU A 157 -4.44 -7.65 22.47
C GLU A 157 -4.52 -8.67 21.32
N GLN A 158 -5.64 -9.38 21.17
CA GLN A 158 -5.79 -10.43 20.15
C GLN A 158 -5.76 -9.83 18.74
N LEU A 159 -6.28 -8.61 18.57
CA LEU A 159 -6.27 -7.93 17.28
C LEU A 159 -4.88 -7.44 16.87
N VAL A 160 -3.94 -7.28 17.81
CA VAL A 160 -2.57 -6.84 17.49
C VAL A 160 -1.86 -7.87 16.62
N PHE A 161 -2.03 -9.15 16.92
CA PHE A 161 -1.45 -10.21 16.09
C PHE A 161 -2.02 -10.18 14.67
N VAL A 162 -3.35 -10.03 14.55
CA VAL A 162 -4.04 -9.93 13.26
C VAL A 162 -3.54 -8.73 12.47
N LEU A 163 -3.49 -7.55 13.08
CA LEU A 163 -2.95 -6.33 12.49
C LEU A 163 -1.54 -6.57 11.93
N ARG A 164 -0.65 -7.12 12.76
CA ARG A 164 0.74 -7.39 12.38
C ARG A 164 0.86 -8.34 11.20
N VAL A 165 0.09 -9.43 11.19
CA VAL A 165 0.09 -10.40 10.08
C VAL A 165 -0.38 -9.73 8.78
N LEU A 166 -1.44 -8.92 8.85
CA LEU A 166 -1.97 -8.21 7.69
C LEU A 166 -0.97 -7.17 7.18
N THR A 167 -0.35 -6.37 8.06
CA THR A 167 0.69 -5.40 7.68
C THR A 167 1.87 -6.10 6.99
N ILE A 168 2.39 -7.19 7.56
CA ILE A 168 3.49 -7.95 6.94
C ILE A 168 3.07 -8.51 5.57
N SER A 169 1.88 -9.07 5.47
CA SER A 169 1.36 -9.66 4.23
C SER A 169 1.17 -8.61 3.15
N LYS A 170 0.65 -7.44 3.52
CA LYS A 170 0.50 -6.26 2.68
C LYS A 170 1.84 -5.85 2.05
N PHE A 171 2.83 -5.54 2.88
CA PHE A 171 4.15 -5.09 2.41
C PHE A 171 4.90 -6.16 1.63
N THR A 172 4.84 -7.41 2.08
CA THR A 172 5.50 -8.53 1.40
C THR A 172 4.91 -8.74 -0.01
N SER A 173 3.59 -8.67 -0.15
CA SER A 173 2.91 -8.82 -1.44
C SER A 173 3.36 -7.74 -2.43
N VAL A 174 3.41 -6.49 -1.99
CA VAL A 174 3.88 -5.36 -2.81
C VAL A 174 5.35 -5.50 -3.18
N ALA A 175 6.21 -5.85 -2.23
CA ALA A 175 7.64 -6.02 -2.47
C ALA A 175 7.93 -7.11 -3.51
N ILE A 176 7.26 -8.26 -3.39
CA ILE A 176 7.40 -9.36 -4.36
C ILE A 176 6.84 -8.93 -5.73
N ALA A 177 5.69 -8.25 -5.76
CA ALA A 177 5.12 -7.74 -7.02
C ALA A 177 6.07 -6.80 -7.75
N PHE A 178 6.71 -5.85 -7.05
CA PHE A 178 7.73 -4.97 -7.63
C PHE A 178 8.94 -5.75 -8.17
N GLY A 179 9.44 -6.73 -7.41
CA GLY A 179 10.54 -7.59 -7.85
C GLY A 179 10.21 -8.34 -9.14
N LEU A 180 9.00 -8.91 -9.24
CA LEU A 180 8.53 -9.62 -10.43
C LEU A 180 8.34 -8.67 -11.62
N ILE A 181 7.76 -7.48 -11.41
CA ILE A 181 7.64 -6.46 -12.46
C ILE A 181 9.03 -6.10 -12.99
N ALA A 182 9.99 -5.81 -12.11
CA ALA A 182 11.36 -5.50 -12.51
C ALA A 182 11.99 -6.65 -13.32
N ALA A 183 11.82 -7.89 -12.88
CA ALA A 183 12.30 -9.07 -13.61
C ALA A 183 11.66 -9.20 -15.01
N LEU A 184 10.36 -8.92 -15.14
CA LEU A 184 9.65 -8.92 -16.43
C LEU A 184 10.23 -7.85 -17.37
N TRP A 185 10.46 -6.63 -16.87
CA TRP A 185 11.08 -5.55 -17.65
C TRP A 185 12.50 -5.91 -18.11
N ILE A 186 13.33 -6.46 -17.22
CA ILE A 186 14.70 -6.88 -17.54
C ILE A 186 14.70 -7.99 -18.59
N SER A 187 13.85 -9.01 -18.42
CA SER A 187 13.72 -10.12 -19.38
C SER A 187 13.29 -9.62 -20.76
N CYS A 188 12.30 -8.73 -20.82
CA CYS A 188 11.83 -8.17 -22.09
C CYS A 188 12.88 -7.28 -22.77
N TRP A 189 13.70 -6.57 -22.00
CA TRP A 189 14.79 -5.77 -22.57
C TRP A 189 15.89 -6.65 -23.17
N ARG A 190 16.34 -7.69 -22.46
CA ARG A 190 17.37 -8.63 -22.96
C ARG A 190 16.94 -9.31 -24.26
N SER A 191 15.69 -9.79 -24.34
CA SER A 191 15.18 -10.41 -25.57
C SER A 191 15.12 -9.45 -26.76
N ARG A 192 15.04 -8.13 -26.55
CA ARG A 192 15.10 -7.14 -27.65
C ARG A 192 16.54 -6.90 -28.12
N SER A 193 17.52 -6.87 -27.22
CA SER A 193 18.93 -6.66 -27.60
C SER A 193 19.55 -7.85 -28.33
N GLU A 194 18.99 -9.04 -28.14
CA GLU A 194 19.45 -10.29 -28.79
C GLU A 194 18.82 -10.50 -30.18
N GLN A 195 17.86 -9.67 -30.62
CA GLN A 195 17.41 -9.66 -32.01
C GLN A 195 18.41 -8.84 -32.84
N PRO A 196 19.26 -9.47 -33.68
CA PRO A 196 20.06 -8.71 -34.63
C PRO A 196 19.12 -7.91 -35.52
N ALA A 197 19.55 -6.71 -35.90
CA ALA A 197 18.87 -5.91 -36.93
C ALA A 197 18.84 -6.74 -38.23
N ALA A 198 17.77 -7.50 -38.42
CA ALA A 198 17.47 -8.11 -39.70
C ALA A 198 16.97 -7.00 -40.62
N ASP A 199 17.83 -6.66 -41.57
CA ASP A 199 17.58 -6.02 -42.86
C ASP A 199 17.43 -4.49 -42.86
N GLY A 200 18.55 -3.83 -43.21
CA GLY A 200 18.56 -2.69 -44.13
C GLY A 200 18.63 -3.17 -45.58
#